data_AF-A0A0L6WDD3-F1
#
_entry.id   AF-A0A0L6WDD3-F1
#
_cell.length_a   1.000
_cell.length_b   1.000
_cell.length_c   1.000
_cell.angle_alpha   90.00
_cell.angle_beta   90.00
_cell.angle_gamma   90.00
#
_symmetry.space_group_name_H-M   'P 1'
#
loop_
_entity.id
_entity.type
_entity.pdbx_description
1 polymer ?
#
loop_
_entity_poly.entity_id
_entity_poly.type
_entity_poly.pdbx_seq_one_letter_code
_entity_poly.pdbx_strand_id
1 'polypeptide(L)'
;MSVEIASDLGLSYNPNIVLNMQSTNSTMDQLLGLAQNIPCTIGDITLYLQIHVLWSPTYDILLGHPFDVLTQSMVNTLSDIKTTITIMDPNTGQWCTIPTFPCGKSKRNHRQNVRFETEAPRCFHC
;
A
#
# COMPACT_ATOMS: atom_id res chain seq x y z
N MET A 1 -6.38 -0.46 -1.88
CA MET A 1 -6.55 -0.64 -0.43
C MET A 1 -8.04 -0.87 -0.16
N SER A 2 -8.41 -1.77 0.74
CA SER A 2 -9.81 -1.97 1.14
C SER A 2 -10.32 -0.81 1.99
N VAL A 3 -11.63 -0.54 1.94
CA VAL A 3 -12.27 0.49 2.76
C VAL A 3 -12.14 0.24 4.26
N GLU A 4 -12.11 -1.04 4.67
CA GLU A 4 -11.93 -1.45 6.07
C GLU A 4 -10.57 -0.96 6.60
N ILE A 5 -9.50 -1.25 5.86
CA ILE A 5 -8.14 -0.83 6.23
C ILE A 5 -7.98 0.68 6.14
N ALA A 6 -8.58 1.33 5.14
CA ALA A 6 -8.55 2.79 5.05
C ALA A 6 -9.23 3.45 6.26
N SER A 7 -10.33 2.85 6.74
CA SER A 7 -11.06 3.32 7.92
C SER A 7 -10.28 3.07 9.21
N ASP A 8 -9.69 1.89 9.36
CA ASP A 8 -8.84 1.53 10.52
C ASP A 8 -7.61 2.44 10.64
N LEU A 9 -7.06 2.88 9.50
CA LEU A 9 -5.95 3.83 9.45
C LEU A 9 -6.42 5.28 9.62
N GLY A 10 -7.72 5.59 9.46
CA GLY A 10 -8.25 6.95 9.52
C GLY A 10 -7.95 7.79 8.27
N LEU A 11 -7.78 7.16 7.11
CA LEU A 11 -7.44 7.83 5.86
C LEU A 11 -8.65 8.50 5.22
N SER A 12 -8.53 9.79 4.92
CA SER A 12 -9.49 10.50 4.08
C SER A 12 -9.20 10.27 2.60
N TYR A 13 -10.23 10.06 1.79
CA TYR A 13 -10.13 9.90 0.34
C TYR A 13 -11.19 10.73 -0.38
N ASN A 14 -10.89 11.18 -1.61
CA ASN A 14 -11.83 11.92 -2.45
C ASN A 14 -12.74 10.95 -3.22
N PRO A 15 -14.07 10.96 -2.97
CA PRO A 15 -14.99 10.04 -3.62
C PRO A 15 -15.35 10.42 -5.06
N ASN A 16 -15.03 11.63 -5.50
CA ASN A 16 -15.35 12.10 -6.85
C ASN A 16 -14.37 11.55 -7.91
N ILE A 17 -13.24 10.99 -7.47
CA ILE A 17 -12.27 10.36 -8.36
C ILE A 17 -12.70 8.91 -8.54
N VAL A 18 -13.41 8.65 -9.65
CA VAL A 18 -13.94 7.33 -9.98
C VAL A 18 -13.07 6.70 -11.07
N LEU A 19 -12.66 5.45 -10.85
CA LEU A 19 -11.97 4.61 -11.83
C LEU A 19 -12.71 3.29 -11.90
N ASN A 20 -13.11 2.88 -13.10
CA ASN A 20 -13.62 1.53 -13.32
C ASN A 20 -12.43 0.57 -13.38
N MET A 21 -12.24 -0.24 -12.35
CA MET A 21 -11.22 -1.28 -12.34
C MET A 21 -11.83 -2.62 -12.72
N GLN A 22 -11.29 -3.22 -13.78
CA GLN A 22 -11.57 -4.62 -14.11
C GLN A 22 -10.63 -5.50 -13.30
N SER A 23 -11.21 -6.31 -12.42
CA SER A 23 -10.45 -7.30 -11.66
C SER A 23 -10.16 -8.53 -12.52
N THR A 24 -9.17 -9.32 -12.11
CA THR A 24 -8.79 -10.57 -12.79
C THR A 24 -9.90 -11.62 -12.77
N ASN A 25 -10.89 -11.47 -11.90
CA ASN A 25 -12.08 -12.31 -11.80
C ASN A 25 -13.26 -11.82 -12.67
N SER A 26 -13.03 -10.90 -13.61
CA SER A 26 -14.06 -10.27 -14.46
C SER A 26 -15.16 -9.49 -13.71
N THR A 27 -15.00 -9.31 -12.39
CA THR A 27 -15.86 -8.47 -11.57
C THR A 27 -15.28 -7.05 -11.57
N MET A 28 -16.15 -6.04 -11.54
CA MET A 28 -15.69 -4.66 -11.37
C MET A 28 -15.46 -4.41 -9.89
N ASP A 29 -14.21 -4.23 -9.48
CA ASP A 29 -13.91 -3.77 -8.14
C ASP A 29 -14.33 -2.29 -8.07
N GLN A 30 -15.35 -1.99 -7.27
CA GLN A 30 -15.89 -0.63 -7.19
C GLN A 30 -14.93 0.28 -6.42
N LEU A 31 -14.35 1.26 -7.11
CA LEU A 31 -13.55 2.31 -6.49
C LEU A 31 -14.47 3.24 -5.67
N LEU A 32 -14.14 3.44 -4.41
CA LEU A 32 -14.80 4.39 -3.52
C LEU A 32 -14.15 5.77 -3.53
N GLY A 33 -12.88 5.86 -3.90
CA GLY A 33 -12.18 7.11 -4.09
C GLY A 33 -10.67 6.97 -4.08
N LEU A 34 -9.99 8.11 -4.05
CA LEU A 34 -8.53 8.20 -4.06
C LEU A 34 -8.02 8.98 -2.83
N ALA A 35 -7.17 8.34 -2.03
CA ALA A 35 -6.37 8.99 -1.01
C ALA A 35 -5.07 9.50 -1.65
N GLN A 36 -4.77 10.78 -1.48
CA GLN A 36 -3.63 11.43 -2.13
C GLN A 36 -2.51 11.72 -1.15
N ASN A 37 -1.27 11.57 -1.59
CA ASN A 37 -0.06 11.91 -0.84
C ASN A 37 0.00 11.24 0.54
N ILE A 38 -0.35 9.96 0.62
CA ILE A 38 -0.30 9.22 1.87
C ILE A 38 1.15 8.78 2.13
N PRO A 39 1.78 9.21 3.23
CA PRO A 39 3.11 8.74 3.61
C PRO A 39 3.03 7.25 3.97
N CYS A 40 3.86 6.46 3.30
CA CYS A 40 4.01 5.03 3.45
C CYS A 40 5.49 4.73 3.74
N THR A 41 5.76 4.25 4.94
CA THR A 41 7.10 3.85 5.38
C THR A 41 7.28 2.36 5.16
N ILE A 42 8.29 1.97 4.41
CA ILE A 42 8.68 0.58 4.15
C ILE A 42 10.13 0.39 4.56
N GLY A 43 10.38 -0.39 5.61
CA GLY A 43 11.69 -0.40 6.26
C GLY A 43 12.06 1.01 6.74
N ASP A 44 13.12 1.59 6.19
CA ASP A 44 13.60 2.95 6.52
C ASP A 44 13.23 3.99 5.44
N ILE A 45 12.49 3.60 4.40
CA ILE A 45 12.14 4.46 3.26
C ILE A 45 10.71 4.97 3.42
N THR A 46 10.50 6.28 3.34
CA THR A 46 9.16 6.90 3.33
C THR A 46 8.79 7.40 1.94
N LEU A 47 7.66 6.94 1.42
CA LEU A 47 7.14 7.28 0.09
C LEU A 47 5.77 7.92 0.21
N TYR A 48 5.49 8.95 -0.59
CA TYR A 48 4.16 9.54 -0.69
C TYR A 48 3.41 8.87 -1.84
N LEU A 49 2.39 8.08 -1.51
CA LEU A 49 1.67 7.26 -2.48
C LEU A 49 0.25 7.77 -2.70
N GLN A 50 -0.23 7.61 -3.93
CA GLN A 50 -1.64 7.70 -4.27
C GLN A 50 -2.28 6.33 -4.06
N ILE A 51 -3.31 6.25 -3.22
CA ILE A 51 -3.92 4.97 -2.80
C ILE A 51 -5.39 4.95 -3.22
N HIS A 52 -5.71 4.03 -4.11
CA HIS A 52 -7.09 3.73 -4.50
C HIS A 52 -7.80 2.96 -3.38
N VAL A 53 -8.95 3.46 -2.92
CA VAL A 53 -9.80 2.82 -1.91
C VAL A 53 -10.93 2.07 -2.58
N LEU A 54 -11.06 0.79 -2.24
CA LEU A 54 -11.92 -0.17 -2.92
C LEU A 54 -12.96 -0.76 -1.96
N TRP A 55 -14.15 -1.02 -2.48
CA TRP A 55 -15.16 -1.77 -1.76
C TRP A 55 -14.90 -3.27 -1.86
N SER A 56 -14.64 -3.90 -0.71
CA SER A 56 -14.49 -5.37 -0.56
C SER A 56 -13.54 -6.09 -1.54
N PRO A 57 -12.30 -5.60 -1.79
CA PRO A 57 -11.32 -6.37 -2.58
C PRO A 57 -10.88 -7.64 -1.83
N THR A 58 -10.28 -8.60 -2.55
CA THR A 58 -9.74 -9.85 -1.98
C THR A 58 -8.40 -9.68 -1.23
N TYR A 59 -7.96 -8.44 -1.04
CA TYR A 59 -6.68 -8.08 -0.43
C TYR A 59 -6.84 -6.81 0.41
N ASP A 60 -6.06 -6.71 1.49
CA ASP A 60 -6.04 -5.52 2.35
C ASP A 60 -5.41 -4.33 1.58
N ILE A 61 -4.23 -4.54 1.00
CA ILE A 61 -3.47 -3.54 0.23
C ILE A 61 -2.78 -4.25 -0.95
N LEU A 62 -2.80 -3.59 -2.11
CA LEU A 62 -2.08 -4.03 -3.31
C LEU A 62 -1.13 -2.90 -3.74
N LEU A 63 0.15 -3.23 -3.88
CA LEU A 63 1.15 -2.38 -4.51
C LEU A 63 1.22 -2.79 -5.98
N GLY A 64 0.92 -1.84 -6.87
CA GLY A 64 0.91 -2.07 -8.31
C GLY A 64 2.16 -1.56 -9.00
N HIS A 65 2.17 -1.70 -10.32
CA HIS A 65 3.29 -1.28 -11.17
C HIS A 65 3.80 0.16 -10.94
N PRO A 66 2.96 1.18 -10.65
CA PRO A 66 3.47 2.53 -10.34
C PRO A 66 4.43 2.56 -9.15
N PHE A 67 4.18 1.73 -8.13
CA PHE A 67 5.09 1.56 -7.00
C PHE A 67 6.41 0.93 -7.44
N ASP A 68 6.34 -0.12 -8.28
CA ASP A 68 7.52 -0.82 -8.77
C ASP A 68 8.43 0.10 -9.61
N VAL A 69 7.84 0.95 -10.46
CA VAL A 69 8.59 1.93 -11.25
C VAL A 69 9.22 2.98 -10.35
N LEU A 70 8.45 3.53 -9.42
CA LEU A 70 8.92 4.60 -8.53
C LEU A 70 10.10 4.14 -7.67
N THR A 71 10.05 2.91 -7.18
CA THR A 71 11.04 2.37 -6.24
C THR A 71 12.06 1.45 -6.90
N GLN A 72 12.00 1.25 -8.22
CA GLN A 72 12.78 0.24 -8.93
C GLN A 72 12.74 -1.12 -8.20
N SER A 73 11.53 -1.52 -7.78
CA SER A 73 11.36 -2.67 -6.89
C SER A 73 11.84 -3.96 -7.57
N MET A 74 12.46 -4.83 -6.79
CA MET A 74 12.90 -6.14 -7.24
C MET A 74 12.46 -7.20 -6.23
N VAL A 75 11.72 -8.19 -6.71
CA VAL A 75 11.33 -9.35 -5.91
C VAL A 75 12.35 -10.46 -6.15
N ASN A 76 12.98 -10.92 -5.07
CA ASN A 76 13.98 -11.98 -5.12
C ASN A 76 13.50 -13.18 -4.30
N THR A 77 13.34 -14.32 -4.96
CA THR A 77 12.97 -15.58 -4.31
C THR A 77 14.22 -16.41 -4.09
N LEU A 78 14.65 -16.52 -2.82
CA LEU A 78 15.86 -17.25 -2.44
C LEU A 78 15.57 -18.76 -2.27
N SER A 79 14.34 -19.12 -1.92
CA SER A 79 13.82 -20.48 -1.81
C SER A 79 12.29 -20.43 -1.75
N ASP A 80 11.61 -21.58 -1.81
CA ASP A 80 10.14 -21.69 -1.73
C ASP A 80 9.51 -20.99 -0.51
N ILE A 81 10.30 -20.74 0.54
CA ILE A 81 9.84 -20.15 1.81
C ILE A 81 10.29 -18.69 1.96
N LYS A 82 11.40 -18.31 1.33
CA LYS A 82 12.06 -17.03 1.58
C LYS A 82 12.04 -16.19 0.31
N THR A 83 11.11 -15.24 0.28
CA THR A 83 11.06 -14.16 -0.70
C THR A 83 11.39 -12.85 0.00
N THR A 84 12.10 -11.97 -0.70
CA THR A 84 12.44 -10.62 -0.25
C THR A 84 12.04 -9.64 -1.34
N ILE A 85 11.64 -8.44 -0.96
CA ILE A 85 11.50 -7.32 -1.88
C ILE A 85 12.57 -6.29 -1.54
N THR A 86 13.30 -5.87 -2.56
CA THR A 86 14.26 -4.77 -2.49
C THR A 86 13.64 -3.56 -3.16
N ILE A 87 13.69 -2.41 -2.51
CA ILE A 87 13.20 -1.14 -3.01
C ILE A 87 14.28 -0.08 -2.88
N MET A 88 14.30 0.85 -3.83
CA MET A 88 15.13 2.04 -3.83
C MET A 88 14.31 3.24 -3.40
N ASP A 89 14.86 4.07 -2.53
CA ASP A 89 14.31 5.38 -2.23
C ASP A 89 14.57 6.32 -3.41
N PRO A 90 13.53 6.81 -4.10
CA PRO A 90 13.71 7.71 -5.23
C PRO A 90 14.36 9.06 -4.85
N ASN A 91 14.32 9.45 -3.57
CA ASN A 91 14.85 10.73 -3.10
C ASN A 91 16.34 10.64 -2.74
N THR A 92 16.77 9.54 -2.13
CA THR A 92 18.15 9.37 -1.64
C THR A 92 18.98 8.40 -2.47
N GLY A 93 18.35 7.54 -3.26
CA GLY A 93 18.99 6.43 -3.97
C GLY A 93 19.37 5.26 -3.06
N GLN A 94 18.99 5.27 -1.77
CA GLN A 94 19.29 4.19 -0.84
C GLN A 94 18.43 2.96 -1.14
N TRP A 95 19.03 1.78 -1.03
CA TRP A 95 18.33 0.50 -1.18
C TRP A 95 17.95 -0.08 0.18
N CYS A 96 16.73 -0.60 0.29
CA CYS A 96 16.24 -1.34 1.45
C CYS A 96 15.69 -2.69 1.00
N THR A 97 16.10 -3.77 1.67
CA THR A 97 15.59 -5.13 1.43
C THR A 97 14.79 -5.59 2.63
N ILE A 98 13.51 -5.91 2.40
CA ILE A 98 12.62 -6.42 3.44
C ILE A 98 12.15 -7.85 3.11
N PRO A 99 11.99 -8.72 4.12
CA PRO A 99 11.42 -10.04 3.93
C PRO A 99 9.93 -9.95 3.61
N THR A 100 9.43 -10.81 2.75
CA THR A 100 8.00 -11.01 2.51
C THR A 100 7.54 -12.32 3.16
N PHE A 101 6.23 -12.49 3.30
CA PHE A 101 5.62 -13.66 3.92
C PHE A 101 4.69 -14.37 2.94
N PRO A 102 4.60 -15.72 2.98
CA PRO A 102 3.64 -16.45 2.17
C PRO A 102 2.20 -16.01 2.44
N CYS A 103 1.41 -15.87 1.38
CA CYS A 103 -0.02 -15.57 1.49
C CYS A 103 -0.74 -16.71 2.24
N GLY A 104 -1.54 -16.38 3.26
CA GLY A 104 -2.44 -17.34 3.93
C GLY A 104 -1.99 -17.90 5.29
N LYS A 105 -0.85 -17.48 5.87
CA LYS A 105 -0.46 -17.91 7.25
C LYS A 105 -0.62 -16.76 8.26
N SER A 106 -1.72 -16.82 9.03
CA SER A 106 -2.07 -16.13 10.29
C SER A 106 -1.72 -14.62 10.47
N LYS A 107 -2.76 -13.79 10.64
CA LYS A 107 -2.72 -12.37 11.08
C LYS A 107 -2.29 -12.18 12.56
N ARG A 108 -1.27 -12.89 13.08
CA ARG A 108 -0.81 -12.72 14.48
C ARG A 108 0.63 -12.21 14.56
N ASN A 109 0.75 -10.92 14.87
CA ASN A 109 1.95 -10.28 15.45
C ASN A 109 3.24 -10.38 14.62
N HIS A 110 3.20 -10.00 13.35
CA HIS A 110 4.42 -9.62 12.64
C HIS A 110 4.47 -8.10 12.57
N ARG A 111 5.56 -7.51 13.09
CA ARG A 111 5.89 -6.10 12.90
C ARG A 111 5.64 -5.79 11.43
N GLN A 112 4.64 -4.96 11.15
CA GLN A 112 4.32 -4.63 9.77
C GLN A 112 5.55 -3.91 9.20
N ASN A 113 6.17 -4.49 8.17
CA ASN A 113 7.28 -3.86 7.47
C ASN A 113 6.84 -2.60 6.71
N VAL A 114 5.53 -2.32 6.71
CA VAL A 114 4.87 -1.21 6.05
C VAL A 114 4.02 -0.47 7.08
N ARG A 115 4.21 0.84 7.19
CA ARG A 115 3.43 1.73 8.06
C ARG A 115 2.87 2.89 7.24
N PHE A 116 1.57 3.12 7.30
CA PHE A 116 0.95 4.29 6.70
C PHE A 116 0.70 5.32 7.80
N GLU A 117 1.16 6.56 7.61
CA GLU A 117 0.80 7.64 8.54
C GLU A 117 -0.42 8.38 8.00
N THR A 118 -1.26 8.82 8.92
CA THR A 118 -2.24 9.85 8.64
C THR A 118 -1.67 11.19 9.07
N GLU A 119 -1.76 12.17 8.18
CA GLU A 119 -1.73 13.55 8.65
C GLU A 119 -3.00 13.73 9.49
N ALA A 120 -2.84 13.90 10.81
CA ALA A 120 -3.97 14.27 11.65
C ALA A 120 -4.67 15.47 11.02
N PRO A 121 -6.01 15.51 10.97
CA PRO A 121 -6.68 16.72 10.53
C PRO A 121 -6.16 17.84 11.42
N ARG A 122 -5.49 18.82 10.82
CA ARG A 122 -5.17 20.07 11.52
C ARG A 122 -6.53 20.62 11.91
N CYS A 123 -6.92 20.43 13.16
CA CYS A 123 -8.08 21.07 13.74
C CYS A 123 -7.82 22.57 13.64
N PHE A 124 -8.31 23.20 12.57
CA PHE A 124 -8.49 24.63 12.53
C PHE A 124 -9.63 24.92 13.48
N HIS A 125 -9.27 25.13 14.74
CA HIS A 125 -10.15 25.76 15.70
C HIS A 125 -10.30 27.21 15.25
N CYS A 126 -11.46 27.55 14.70
CA CYS A 126 -11.96 28.92 14.74
C CYS A 126 -12.73 29.12 16.05
#